data_AF-A0A523B9C1-F1
#
_entry.id   AF-A0A523B9C1-F1
#
_cell.length_a   1.000
_cell.length_b   1.000
_cell.length_c   1.000
_cell.angle_alpha   90.00
_cell.angle_beta   90.00
_cell.angle_gamma   90.00
#
_symmetry.space_group_name_H-M   'P 1'
#
loop_
_entity.id
_entity.type
_entity.pdbx_description
1 polymer ?
#
loop_
_entity_poly.entity_id
_entity_poly.type
_entity_poly.pdbx_seq_one_letter_code
_entity_poly.pdbx_strand_id
1 'polypeptide(L)'
;MATRSCWRDQRCERGWIEYNILEVSKEQIIQWNPDIIFIHGYKGRSSAEAIMNDPALKSVKAVKYGKVYGVFGPYIGYDPKTWIIDIYHIGKTLYPENFRDVDVIKVGEDVFRFVYGDNGPSIFHQVLANRGIYLSPELTP
;
A
#
# COMPACT_ATOMS: atom_id res chain seq x y z
N MET A 1 23.58 27.44 -29.83
CA MET A 1 24.52 26.99 -28.78
C MET A 1 24.60 28.10 -27.74
N ALA A 2 23.84 27.97 -26.65
CA ALA A 2 23.92 28.87 -25.52
C ALA A 2 24.10 28.04 -24.23
N THR A 3 24.91 28.59 -23.37
CA THR A 3 25.76 27.93 -22.38
C THR A 3 25.07 27.64 -21.06
N ARG A 4 25.60 26.61 -20.38
CA ARG A 4 25.31 26.13 -19.03
C ARG A 4 25.17 27.27 -18.00
N SER A 5 24.00 27.44 -17.37
CA SER A 5 23.88 28.22 -16.12
C SER A 5 22.77 27.78 -15.15
N CYS A 6 22.00 26.73 -15.42
CA CYS A 6 20.87 26.35 -14.57
C CYS A 6 21.24 25.32 -13.47
N TRP A 7 22.17 25.66 -12.58
CA TRP A 7 22.60 24.77 -11.48
C TRP A 7 22.08 25.18 -10.08
N ARG A 8 21.14 26.13 -9.96
CA ARG A 8 20.73 26.66 -8.65
C ARG A 8 19.25 26.93 -8.38
N ASP A 9 18.33 26.56 -9.26
CA ASP A 9 16.89 26.62 -8.94
C ASP A 9 16.22 25.34 -9.46
N GLN A 10 15.55 24.59 -8.57
CA GLN A 10 14.88 23.32 -8.88
C GLN A 10 13.56 23.51 -9.67
N ARG A 11 13.26 24.72 -10.15
CA ARG A 11 11.97 25.05 -10.77
C ARG A 11 11.93 25.12 -12.29
N CYS A 12 12.97 24.67 -13.00
CA CYS A 12 12.92 24.60 -14.46
C CYS A 12 12.95 23.16 -14.97
N GLU A 13 11.81 22.75 -15.55
CA GLU A 13 11.64 21.73 -16.59
C GLU A 13 11.80 20.24 -16.19
N ARG A 14 10.67 19.57 -15.96
CA ARG A 14 10.54 18.13 -16.22
C ARG A 14 9.22 17.81 -16.95
N GLY A 15 9.18 18.14 -18.23
CA GLY A 15 8.34 17.43 -19.18
C GLY A 15 8.95 16.07 -19.50
N TRP A 16 8.78 15.08 -18.60
CA TRP A 16 8.92 13.64 -18.86
C TRP A 16 8.09 12.90 -17.80
N ILE A 17 6.83 12.57 -18.14
CA ILE A 17 5.90 11.70 -17.41
C ILE A 17 5.92 11.89 -15.89
N GLU A 18 5.09 12.82 -15.39
CA GLU A 18 4.79 12.90 -13.95
C GLU A 18 4.22 11.56 -13.47
N TYR A 19 5.02 10.82 -12.71
CA TYR A 19 4.46 9.89 -11.75
C TYR A 19 3.60 10.75 -10.81
N ASN A 20 2.28 10.51 -10.78
CA ASN A 20 1.33 11.19 -9.89
C ASN A 20 1.57 10.81 -8.41
N ILE A 21 2.79 11.00 -7.92
CA ILE A 21 3.19 10.79 -6.53
C ILE A 21 3.39 12.19 -5.96
N LEU A 22 2.43 12.62 -5.14
CA LEU A 22 2.50 13.90 -4.44
C LEU A 22 3.30 13.70 -3.15
N GLU A 23 4.37 14.48 -2.98
CA GLU A 23 5.04 14.58 -1.69
C GLU A 23 4.19 15.41 -0.73
N VAL A 24 3.93 14.87 0.47
CA VAL A 24 3.13 15.52 1.51
C VAL A 24 3.94 15.63 2.79
N SER A 25 3.76 16.71 3.55
CA SER A 25 4.42 16.88 4.84
C SER A 25 3.69 16.12 5.96
N LYS A 26 4.36 15.93 7.09
CA LYS A 26 3.75 15.26 8.26
C LYS A 26 2.63 16.11 8.86
N GLU A 27 2.80 17.43 8.85
CA GLU A 27 1.79 18.39 9.30
C GLU A 27 0.50 18.27 8.49
N GLN A 28 0.62 18.03 7.18
CA GLN A 28 -0.53 17.79 6.31
C GLN A 28 -1.27 16.50 6.67
N ILE A 29 -0.53 15.41 6.95
CA ILE A 29 -1.11 14.14 7.40
C ILE A 29 -1.83 14.31 8.73
N ILE A 30 -1.24 15.06 9.67
CA ILE A 30 -1.85 15.40 10.96
C ILE A 30 -3.14 16.19 10.76
N GLN A 31 -3.15 17.16 9.84
CA GLN A 31 -4.33 17.97 9.54
C GLN A 31 -5.47 17.14 8.92
N TRP A 32 -5.15 16.21 8.02
CA TRP A 32 -6.15 15.30 7.43
C TRP A 32 -6.71 14.31 8.45
N ASN A 33 -5.89 13.90 9.41
CA ASN A 33 -6.24 12.98 10.49
C ASN A 33 -7.01 11.72 10.01
N PRO A 34 -6.44 10.96 9.07
CA PRO A 34 -7.12 9.82 8.46
C PRO A 34 -7.46 8.73 9.50
N ASP A 35 -8.61 8.09 9.33
CA ASP A 35 -9.02 6.95 10.15
C ASP A 35 -8.25 5.67 9.80
N ILE A 36 -7.80 5.51 8.54
CA ILE A 36 -7.07 4.36 8.00
C ILE A 36 -5.97 4.85 7.05
N ILE A 37 -4.79 4.20 7.06
CA ILE A 37 -3.70 4.42 6.10
C ILE A 37 -3.37 3.09 5.40
N PHE A 38 -3.26 3.11 4.06
CA PHE A 38 -2.75 1.99 3.27
C PHE A 38 -1.33 2.27 2.78
N ILE A 39 -0.42 1.31 2.93
CA ILE A 39 0.99 1.39 2.55
C ILE A 39 1.24 0.55 1.32
N HIS A 40 1.75 1.19 0.27
CA HIS A 40 2.12 0.51 -0.97
C HIS A 40 3.25 -0.51 -0.73
N GLY A 41 3.06 -1.74 -1.21
CA GLY A 41 3.94 -2.89 -0.94
C GLY A 41 5.41 -2.72 -1.34
N TYR A 42 5.72 -1.83 -2.30
CA TYR A 42 7.10 -1.46 -2.63
C TYR A 42 7.91 -0.93 -1.44
N LYS A 43 7.24 -0.19 -0.54
CA LYS A 43 7.85 0.47 0.61
C LYS A 43 7.85 -0.39 1.87
N GLY A 44 7.07 -1.45 1.88
CA GLY A 44 7.27 -2.56 2.80
C GLY A 44 6.87 -2.29 4.26
N ARG A 45 7.29 -3.21 5.14
CA ARG A 45 7.05 -3.23 6.60
C ARG A 45 7.73 -2.06 7.28
N SER A 46 8.92 -1.73 6.81
CA SER A 46 9.72 -0.61 7.29
C SER A 46 8.98 0.72 7.20
N SER A 47 8.12 0.92 6.20
CA SER A 47 7.36 2.17 6.08
C SER A 47 6.12 2.20 6.98
N ALA A 48 5.46 1.06 7.17
CA ALA A 48 4.40 0.94 8.17
C ALA A 48 4.96 1.19 9.58
N GLU A 49 6.10 0.56 9.92
CA GLU A 49 6.80 0.76 11.18
C GLU A 49 7.29 2.21 11.34
N ALA A 50 7.81 2.84 10.28
CA ALA A 50 8.22 4.24 10.32
C ALA A 50 7.04 5.16 10.67
N ILE A 51 5.86 4.95 10.06
CA ILE A 51 4.66 5.73 10.35
C ILE A 51 4.14 5.44 11.76
N MET A 52 4.09 4.17 12.16
CA MET A 52 3.59 3.75 13.46
C MET A 52 4.49 4.22 14.61
N ASN A 53 5.80 4.29 14.41
CA ASN A 53 6.77 4.68 15.43
C ASN A 53 7.12 6.16 15.43
N ASP A 54 6.69 6.93 14.43
CA ASP A 54 6.94 8.38 14.36
C ASP A 54 6.23 9.12 15.52
N PRO A 55 6.97 9.79 16.42
CA PRO A 55 6.37 10.57 17.51
C PRO A 55 5.42 11.67 17.02
N ALA A 56 5.70 12.27 15.86
CA ALA A 56 4.89 13.36 15.31
C ALA A 56 3.50 12.90 14.85
N LEU A 57 3.38 11.63 14.43
CA LEU A 57 2.14 11.08 13.89
C LEU A 57 1.26 10.38 14.95
N LYS A 58 1.69 10.32 16.23
CA LYS A 58 0.95 9.63 17.29
C LYS A 58 -0.46 10.18 17.54
N SER A 59 -0.72 11.43 17.18
CA SER A 59 -2.05 12.06 17.27
C SER A 59 -3.00 11.65 16.13
N VAL A 60 -2.47 11.13 15.02
CA VAL A 60 -3.27 10.68 13.87
C VAL A 60 -4.07 9.45 14.25
N LYS A 61 -5.39 9.45 13.98
CA LYS A 61 -6.29 8.33 14.34
C LYS A 61 -5.78 6.98 13.82
N ALA A 62 -5.38 6.90 12.55
CA ALA A 62 -4.86 5.66 11.98
C ALA A 62 -3.68 5.09 12.79
N VAL A 63 -2.72 5.94 13.18
CA VAL A 63 -1.56 5.52 13.99
C VAL A 63 -1.97 5.18 15.42
N LYS A 64 -2.80 6.02 16.03
CA LYS A 64 -3.31 5.84 17.41
C LYS A 64 -4.03 4.52 17.60
N TYR A 65 -4.81 4.09 16.61
CA TYR A 65 -5.61 2.87 16.65
C TYR A 65 -4.98 1.69 15.91
N GLY A 66 -3.74 1.82 15.41
CA GLY A 66 -3.05 0.74 14.69
C GLY A 66 -3.68 0.36 13.35
N LYS A 67 -4.41 1.29 12.72
CA LYS A 67 -5.09 1.11 11.43
C LYS A 67 -4.20 1.50 10.25
N VAL A 68 -3.03 0.86 10.16
CA VAL A 68 -2.04 1.07 9.09
C VAL A 68 -1.77 -0.27 8.39
N TYR A 69 -2.32 -0.44 7.19
CA TYR A 69 -2.38 -1.72 6.48
C TYR A 69 -1.46 -1.73 5.27
N GLY A 70 -0.79 -2.85 4.99
CA GLY A 70 -0.04 -3.03 3.76
C GLY A 70 -0.91 -3.55 2.63
N VAL A 71 -0.72 -3.03 1.41
CA VAL A 71 -1.32 -3.56 0.18
C VAL A 71 -0.23 -4.08 -0.75
N PHE A 72 -0.54 -4.97 -1.70
CA PHE A 72 0.45 -5.37 -2.72
C PHE A 72 0.94 -4.15 -3.49
N GLY A 73 0.04 -3.21 -3.77
CA GLY A 73 0.34 -1.93 -4.37
C GLY A 73 0.40 -2.03 -5.89
N PRO A 74 -0.53 -1.38 -6.62
CA PRO A 74 -0.50 -1.41 -8.06
C PRO A 74 0.67 -0.59 -8.59
N TYR A 75 1.49 -1.20 -9.45
CA TYR A 75 2.56 -0.54 -10.16
C TYR A 75 2.49 -0.86 -11.66
N ILE A 76 3.05 0.02 -12.50
CA ILE A 76 3.06 -0.20 -13.95
C ILE A 76 3.81 -1.49 -14.26
N GLY A 77 3.18 -2.39 -15.03
CA GLY A 77 3.73 -3.71 -15.36
C GLY A 77 3.57 -4.77 -14.27
N TYR A 78 2.87 -4.47 -13.16
CA TYR A 78 2.46 -5.50 -12.21
C TYR A 78 1.28 -6.28 -12.73
N ASP A 79 1.16 -7.50 -12.22
CA ASP A 79 0.14 -8.42 -12.68
C ASP A 79 -1.23 -8.12 -12.03
N PRO A 80 -2.33 -8.25 -12.78
CA PRO A 80 -3.66 -7.88 -12.32
C PRO A 80 -4.17 -8.77 -11.17
N LYS A 81 -3.59 -9.97 -10.97
CA LYS A 81 -4.05 -10.92 -9.94
C LYS A 81 -3.95 -10.28 -8.54
N THR A 82 -2.85 -9.58 -8.25
CA THR A 82 -2.63 -8.95 -6.94
C THR A 82 -3.55 -7.77 -6.69
N TRP A 83 -3.97 -7.08 -7.76
CA TRP A 83 -4.88 -5.93 -7.67
C TRP A 83 -6.28 -6.36 -7.27
N ILE A 84 -6.75 -7.51 -7.76
CA ILE A 84 -8.05 -8.07 -7.37
C ILE A 84 -8.07 -8.30 -5.86
N ILE A 85 -7.01 -8.89 -5.31
CA ILE A 85 -6.89 -9.18 -3.88
C ILE A 85 -6.83 -7.87 -3.08
N ASP A 86 -6.05 -6.88 -3.54
CA ASP A 86 -5.98 -5.53 -2.93
C ASP A 86 -7.36 -4.87 -2.84
N ILE A 87 -8.18 -4.95 -3.90
CA ILE A 87 -9.52 -4.35 -3.90
C ILE A 87 -10.41 -5.00 -2.84
N TYR A 88 -10.40 -6.32 -2.72
CA TYR A 88 -11.17 -7.01 -1.69
C TYR A 88 -10.65 -6.73 -0.27
N HIS A 89 -9.33 -6.67 -0.10
CA HIS A 89 -8.72 -6.32 1.18
C HIS A 89 -9.10 -4.90 1.62
N ILE A 90 -8.93 -3.91 0.74
CA ILE A 90 -9.29 -2.50 0.98
C ILE A 90 -10.79 -2.38 1.22
N GLY A 91 -11.61 -3.02 0.38
CA GLY A 91 -13.07 -3.02 0.50
C GLY A 91 -13.54 -3.55 1.86
N LYS A 92 -13.01 -4.70 2.29
CA LYS A 92 -13.32 -5.28 3.60
C LYS A 92 -12.81 -4.44 4.78
N THR A 93 -11.67 -3.77 4.61
CA THR A 93 -11.12 -2.89 5.65
C THR A 93 -11.94 -1.61 5.83
N LEU A 94 -12.43 -1.03 4.73
CA LEU A 94 -13.25 0.19 4.76
C LEU A 94 -14.71 -0.09 5.12
N TYR A 95 -15.28 -1.20 4.65
CA TYR A 95 -16.70 -1.53 4.77
C TYR A 95 -16.92 -2.97 5.24
N PRO A 96 -16.48 -3.34 6.46
CA PRO A 96 -16.49 -4.73 6.93
C PRO A 96 -17.87 -5.39 6.91
N GLU A 97 -18.94 -4.63 7.17
CA GLU A 97 -20.33 -5.13 7.15
C GLU A 97 -20.77 -5.54 5.73
N ASN A 98 -20.37 -4.79 4.71
CA ASN A 98 -20.69 -5.06 3.31
C ASN A 98 -19.87 -6.24 2.74
N PHE A 99 -18.73 -6.55 3.35
CA PHE A 99 -17.78 -7.60 2.93
C PHE A 99 -17.65 -8.71 3.99
N ARG A 100 -18.67 -8.89 4.83
CA ARG A 100 -18.64 -9.86 5.94
C ARG A 100 -18.51 -11.30 5.46
N ASP A 101 -19.07 -11.60 4.30
CA ASP A 101 -19.05 -12.89 3.61
C ASP A 101 -17.78 -13.12 2.77
N VAL A 102 -16.96 -12.09 2.57
CA VAL A 102 -15.73 -12.19 1.76
C VAL A 102 -14.56 -12.66 2.61
N ASP A 103 -14.04 -13.85 2.30
CA ASP A 103 -12.73 -14.28 2.79
C ASP A 103 -11.65 -13.85 1.78
N VAL A 104 -10.84 -12.85 2.15
CA VAL A 104 -9.78 -12.27 1.30
C VAL A 104 -8.67 -13.30 1.02
N ILE A 105 -8.39 -14.20 1.98
CA ILE A 105 -7.41 -15.29 1.77
C ILE A 105 -7.95 -16.24 0.71
N LYS A 106 -9.23 -16.62 0.82
CA LYS A 106 -9.87 -17.49 -0.16
C LYS A 106 -9.88 -16.88 -1.56
N VAL A 107 -10.20 -15.59 -1.67
CA VAL A 107 -10.12 -14.83 -2.92
C VAL A 107 -8.71 -14.91 -3.51
N GLY A 108 -7.67 -14.70 -2.69
CA GLY A 108 -6.29 -14.79 -3.14
C GLY A 108 -5.89 -16.18 -3.63
N GLU A 109 -6.31 -17.23 -2.91
CA GLU A 109 -6.10 -18.62 -3.34
C GLU A 109 -6.78 -18.92 -4.67
N ASP A 110 -8.01 -18.47 -4.87
CA ASP A 110 -8.78 -18.72 -6.09
C ASP A 110 -8.22 -17.94 -7.28
N VAL A 111 -7.82 -16.69 -7.07
CA VAL A 111 -7.15 -15.86 -8.09
C VAL A 111 -5.81 -16.48 -8.49
N PHE A 112 -4.99 -16.91 -7.55
CA PHE A 112 -3.72 -17.57 -7.89
C PHE A 112 -3.94 -18.95 -8.50
N ARG A 113 -4.97 -19.69 -8.09
CA ARG A 113 -5.34 -20.96 -8.72
C ARG A 113 -5.74 -20.76 -10.18
N PHE A 114 -6.51 -19.73 -10.48
CA PHE A 114 -6.88 -19.38 -11.84
C PHE A 114 -5.65 -19.12 -12.74
N VAL A 115 -4.61 -18.46 -12.20
CA VAL A 115 -3.41 -18.10 -12.96
C VAL A 115 -2.38 -19.23 -13.04
N TYR A 116 -2.16 -19.97 -11.94
CA TYR A 116 -1.05 -20.94 -11.81
C TYR A 116 -1.50 -22.40 -11.66
N GLY A 117 -2.80 -22.69 -11.79
CA GLY A 117 -3.36 -24.02 -11.59
C GLY A 117 -3.35 -24.45 -10.12
N ASP A 118 -3.34 -25.75 -9.86
CA ASP A 118 -3.52 -26.29 -8.49
C ASP A 118 -2.44 -25.90 -7.49
N ASN A 119 -1.25 -25.52 -7.97
CA ASN A 119 -0.17 -25.01 -7.13
C ASN A 119 -0.36 -23.53 -6.73
N GLY A 120 -1.31 -22.82 -7.35
CA GLY A 120 -1.57 -21.39 -7.14
C GLY A 120 -1.74 -20.99 -5.68
N PRO A 121 -2.60 -21.66 -4.88
CA PRO A 121 -2.74 -21.36 -3.45
C PRO A 121 -1.41 -21.44 -2.68
N SER A 122 -0.57 -22.45 -2.96
CA SER A 122 0.74 -22.54 -2.32
C SER A 122 1.64 -21.37 -2.70
N ILE A 123 1.62 -20.94 -3.97
CA ILE A 123 2.38 -19.78 -4.43
C ILE A 123 1.86 -18.51 -3.76
N PHE A 124 0.54 -18.36 -3.61
CA PHE A 124 -0.07 -17.23 -2.90
C PHE A 124 0.45 -17.13 -1.47
N HIS A 125 0.41 -18.22 -0.71
CA HIS A 125 0.92 -18.24 0.67
C HIS A 125 2.42 -17.94 0.75
N GLN A 126 3.23 -18.42 -0.20
CA GLN A 126 4.65 -18.03 -0.30
C GLN A 126 4.83 -16.54 -0.58
N VAL A 127 3.99 -15.96 -1.46
CA VAL A 127 4.01 -14.52 -1.75
C VAL A 127 3.65 -13.72 -0.50
N LEU A 128 2.64 -14.14 0.28
CA LEU A 128 2.30 -13.52 1.55
C LEU A 128 3.46 -13.55 2.54
N ALA A 129 4.06 -14.73 2.73
CA ALA A 129 5.20 -14.91 3.64
C ALA A 129 6.40 -14.03 3.23
N ASN A 130 6.70 -13.95 1.94
CA ASN A 130 7.82 -13.16 1.42
C ASN A 130 7.59 -11.65 1.50
N ARG A 131 6.33 -11.19 1.43
CA ARG A 131 6.01 -9.76 1.54
C ARG A 131 5.79 -9.27 2.96
N GLY A 132 5.44 -10.14 3.91
CA GLY A 132 5.53 -9.90 5.36
C GLY A 132 4.66 -8.78 5.96
N ILE A 133 3.79 -8.13 5.17
CA ILE A 133 2.97 -6.96 5.58
C ILE A 133 1.51 -7.12 5.14
N TYR A 134 1.30 -7.79 4.01
CA TYR A 134 -0.02 -7.97 3.45
C TYR A 134 -0.78 -9.00 4.27
N LEU A 135 -1.93 -8.61 4.82
CA LEU A 135 -2.77 -9.47 5.67
C LEU A 135 -2.02 -10.06 6.88
N SER A 136 -0.92 -9.44 7.32
CA SER A 136 -0.27 -9.88 8.55
C SER A 136 -1.17 -9.51 9.73
N PRO A 137 -1.43 -10.43 10.69
CA PRO A 137 -2.19 -10.12 11.90
C PRO A 137 -1.58 -8.97 12.70
N GLU A 138 -0.27 -8.75 12.54
CA GLU A 138 0.51 -7.70 13.20
C GLU A 138 0.16 -6.27 12.71
N LEU A 139 -0.44 -6.15 11.52
CA LEU A 139 -0.85 -4.87 10.91
C LEU A 139 -2.33 -4.86 10.47
N THR A 140 -3.03 -5.97 10.73
CA THR A 140 -4.48 -6.11 10.51
C THR A 140 -5.10 -6.39 11.88
N PRO A 141 -5.38 -5.35 12.69
CA PRO A 141 -6.01 -5.54 14.00
C PRO A 141 -7.37 -6.22 13.92
#